data_AF-A0AAD5Q4V6-F1
#
_entry.id   AF-A0AAD5Q4V6-F1
#
_cell.length_a   1.000
_cell.length_b   1.000
_cell.length_c   1.000
_cell.angle_alpha   90.00
_cell.angle_beta   90.00
_cell.angle_gamma   90.00
#
_symmetry.space_group_name_H-M   'P 1'
#
loop_
_entity.id
_entity.type
_entity.pdbx_description
1 polymer ?
#
loop_
_entity_poly.entity_id
_entity_poly.type
_entity_poly.pdbx_seq_one_letter_code
_entity_poly.pdbx_strand_id
1 'polypeptide(L)'
;MFGGEALPFTRHSDVLNATPTDADSLVRLVDELKRRGNAAFQKKSYEEAEVLYSKAIEVNTSNMQLNQHIFHANRSASRCAMGKAELALEDANACLALDQTYVKGFFRKAQALKALKRFEEALAIVEYAQGMEPSNKTFAALVTELKDLAQKQAEAAKQAPAQPKEAPKVTRIEVVDSDSASSASTQANGGEKVVIDDEEIVGHVRGYKKLADGRVTTFFNNELTDEAKRLIGDIAPKKVEDPNVVQIKNVEGGSAWNVGNTFEEKDMTAWAKTTLEGLLSGVSAPLGAVAGTIKVTGVSELKGDASIAVVRGKKRYIFDFTFALSCTATLADGSSVDGELRFLDASSDADGDYDVEVVVPSRYESEAGRAVHAAMSAPSSPFRTHVAQQLSSFVTQFHGF
;
A
#
# COMPACT_ATOMS: atom_id res chain seq x y z
N MET A 1 -36.67 18.75 8.50
CA MET A 1 -35.54 19.67 8.70
C MET A 1 -34.36 18.84 9.18
N PHE A 2 -33.41 18.52 8.31
CA PHE A 2 -32.15 17.94 8.73
C PHE A 2 -31.24 19.09 9.15
N GLY A 3 -30.82 19.07 10.41
CA GLY A 3 -29.96 20.09 11.03
C GLY A 3 -28.61 20.17 10.34
N GLY A 4 -28.08 21.39 10.27
CA GLY A 4 -26.85 21.72 9.57
C GLY A 4 -25.59 21.16 10.23
N GLU A 5 -25.23 19.93 9.87
CA GLU A 5 -23.84 19.50 9.84
C GLU A 5 -23.22 19.99 8.52
N ALA A 6 -22.12 20.74 8.61
CA ALA A 6 -21.38 21.20 7.45
C ALA A 6 -20.99 20.00 6.57
N LEU A 7 -21.34 20.07 5.27
CA LEU A 7 -21.12 18.98 4.31
C LEU A 7 -19.64 18.52 4.33
N PRO A 8 -19.35 17.21 4.48
CA PRO A 8 -18.00 16.68 4.73
C PRO A 8 -17.00 16.83 3.56
N PHE A 9 -17.38 17.45 2.44
CA PHE A 9 -16.60 17.49 1.20
C PHE A 9 -16.37 18.90 0.65
N THR A 10 -16.18 19.90 1.51
CA THR A 10 -15.88 21.29 1.11
C THR A 10 -14.66 21.42 0.19
N ARG A 11 -13.72 20.47 0.24
CA ARG A 11 -12.50 20.47 -0.60
C ARG A 11 -12.72 20.13 -2.08
N HIS A 12 -13.90 19.64 -2.45
CA HIS A 12 -14.24 19.28 -3.83
C HIS A 12 -15.50 20.00 -4.33
N SER A 13 -15.93 21.05 -3.64
CA SER A 13 -17.15 21.80 -4.01
C SER A 13 -17.06 22.41 -5.41
N ASP A 14 -15.85 22.73 -5.88
CA ASP A 14 -15.59 23.23 -7.22
C ASP A 14 -16.01 22.23 -8.30
N VAL A 15 -15.59 20.96 -8.18
CA VAL A 15 -15.90 19.92 -9.17
C VAL A 15 -17.28 19.29 -8.95
N LEU A 16 -17.77 19.24 -7.71
CA LEU A 16 -19.06 18.64 -7.39
C LEU A 16 -20.24 19.54 -7.82
N ASN A 17 -20.06 20.87 -7.75
CA ASN A 17 -21.09 21.83 -8.15
C ASN A 17 -20.91 22.36 -9.58
N ALA A 18 -19.86 21.95 -10.29
CA ALA A 18 -19.64 22.37 -11.67
C ALA A 18 -20.75 21.85 -12.60
N THR A 19 -21.33 22.76 -13.38
CA THR A 19 -22.31 22.46 -14.44
C THR A 19 -21.72 22.89 -15.78
N PRO A 20 -20.89 22.06 -16.41
CA PRO A 20 -20.26 22.40 -17.68
C PRO A 20 -21.31 22.45 -18.80
N THR A 21 -21.22 23.49 -19.63
CA THR A 21 -22.15 23.72 -20.74
C THR A 21 -21.58 23.22 -22.08
N ASP A 22 -20.24 23.20 -22.20
CA ASP A 22 -19.52 22.80 -23.41
C ASP A 22 -18.95 21.37 -23.33
N ALA A 23 -18.78 20.71 -24.48
CA ALA A 23 -18.22 19.36 -24.57
C ALA A 23 -16.78 19.27 -24.03
N ASP A 24 -15.92 20.25 -24.34
CA ASP A 24 -14.53 20.28 -23.85
C ASP A 24 -14.47 20.48 -22.33
N SER A 25 -15.36 21.33 -21.80
CA SER A 25 -15.49 21.59 -20.38
C SER A 25 -15.97 20.36 -19.62
N LEU A 26 -16.85 19.55 -20.24
CA LEU A 26 -17.30 18.26 -19.73
C LEU A 26 -16.15 17.26 -19.63
N VAL A 27 -15.36 17.10 -20.71
CA VAL A 27 -14.22 16.17 -20.73
C VAL A 27 -13.22 16.53 -19.62
N ARG A 28 -12.86 17.82 -19.50
CA ARG A 28 -11.96 18.30 -18.44
C ARG A 28 -12.50 18.04 -17.04
N LEU A 29 -13.80 18.24 -16.82
CA LEU A 29 -14.42 17.97 -15.54
C LEU A 29 -14.38 16.47 -15.19
N VAL A 30 -14.70 15.61 -16.16
CA VAL A 30 -14.68 14.15 -15.98
C VAL A 30 -13.27 13.65 -15.67
N ASP A 31 -12.25 14.16 -16.37
CA ASP A 31 -10.85 13.82 -16.09
C ASP A 31 -10.39 14.32 -14.72
N GLU A 32 -10.81 15.51 -14.31
CA GLU A 32 -10.47 16.03 -12.99
C GLU A 32 -11.18 15.25 -11.87
N LEU A 33 -12.45 14.86 -12.06
CA LEU A 33 -13.17 13.98 -11.15
C LEU A 33 -12.51 12.60 -11.04
N LYS A 34 -12.03 12.05 -12.17
CA LYS A 34 -11.25 10.80 -12.21
C LYS A 34 -9.97 10.93 -11.39
N ARG A 35 -9.19 11.99 -11.61
CA ARG A 35 -7.91 12.24 -10.94
C ARG A 35 -8.10 12.40 -9.43
N ARG A 36 -9.06 13.23 -9.00
CA ARG A 36 -9.37 13.43 -7.58
C ARG A 36 -9.94 12.17 -6.94
N GLY A 37 -10.80 11.44 -7.64
CA GLY A 37 -11.36 10.17 -7.15
C GLY A 37 -10.28 9.12 -6.92
N ASN A 38 -9.33 8.99 -7.85
CA ASN A 38 -8.19 8.08 -7.72
C ASN A 38 -7.30 8.49 -6.53
N ALA A 39 -7.01 9.78 -6.37
CA ALA A 39 -6.24 10.29 -5.24
C ALA A 39 -6.94 10.04 -3.89
N ALA A 40 -8.26 10.23 -3.82
CA ALA A 40 -9.06 9.93 -2.62
C ALA A 40 -9.03 8.42 -2.30
N PHE A 41 -9.15 7.57 -3.33
CA PHE A 41 -9.08 6.12 -3.18
C PHE A 41 -7.71 5.65 -2.67
N GLN A 42 -6.61 6.19 -3.22
CA GLN A 42 -5.25 5.90 -2.75
C GLN A 42 -5.04 6.32 -1.28
N LYS A 43 -5.63 7.44 -0.88
CA LYS A 43 -5.66 7.91 0.51
C LYS A 43 -6.62 7.13 1.42
N LYS A 44 -7.24 6.05 0.91
CA LYS A 44 -8.26 5.23 1.60
C LYS A 44 -9.48 6.03 2.08
N SER A 45 -9.72 7.21 1.50
CA SER A 45 -10.90 8.04 1.74
C SER A 45 -12.01 7.58 0.79
N TYR A 46 -12.55 6.38 1.05
CA TYR A 46 -13.44 5.69 0.10
C TYR A 46 -14.80 6.35 -0.06
N GLU A 47 -15.32 6.99 0.98
CA GLU A 47 -16.56 7.75 0.96
C GLU A 47 -16.46 8.93 -0.01
N GLU A 48 -15.32 9.63 0.02
CA GLU A 48 -15.06 10.73 -0.91
C GLU A 48 -14.88 10.24 -2.33
N ALA A 49 -14.11 9.16 -2.51
CA ALA A 49 -13.92 8.54 -3.83
C ALA A 49 -15.28 8.14 -4.42
N GLU A 50 -16.18 7.55 -3.62
CA GLU A 50 -17.55 7.21 -4.05
C GLU A 50 -18.33 8.44 -4.55
N VAL A 51 -18.26 9.58 -3.83
CA VAL A 51 -18.95 10.82 -4.23
C VAL A 51 -18.39 11.36 -5.56
N LEU A 52 -17.06 11.41 -5.70
CA LEU A 52 -16.41 11.90 -6.91
C LEU A 52 -16.71 11.03 -8.13
N TYR A 53 -16.63 9.70 -7.99
CA TYR A 53 -16.99 8.78 -9.09
C TYR A 53 -18.49 8.85 -9.42
N SER A 54 -19.35 9.04 -8.41
CA SER A 54 -20.78 9.20 -8.66
C SER A 54 -21.09 10.46 -9.46
N LYS A 55 -20.39 11.57 -9.15
CA LYS A 55 -20.47 12.80 -9.96
C LYS A 55 -19.98 12.56 -11.38
N ALA A 56 -18.87 11.83 -11.56
CA ALA A 56 -18.35 11.51 -12.89
C ALA A 56 -19.36 10.69 -13.71
N ILE A 57 -20.04 9.71 -13.09
CA ILE A 57 -21.08 8.90 -13.74
C ILE A 57 -22.30 9.76 -14.13
N GLU A 58 -22.73 10.66 -13.23
CA GLU A 58 -23.84 11.60 -13.49
C GLU A 58 -23.55 12.46 -14.72
N VAL A 59 -22.38 13.10 -14.74
CA VAL A 59 -21.94 13.98 -15.83
C VAL A 59 -21.78 13.21 -17.15
N ASN A 60 -21.27 11.98 -17.10
CA ASN A 60 -21.04 11.17 -18.31
C ASN A 60 -22.34 10.61 -18.92
N THR A 61 -23.41 10.46 -18.13
CA THR A 61 -24.72 10.01 -18.64
C THR A 61 -25.32 10.99 -19.64
N SER A 62 -24.92 12.27 -19.61
CA SER A 62 -25.49 13.35 -20.45
C SER A 62 -24.83 13.51 -21.83
N ASN A 63 -23.61 13.02 -22.06
CA ASN A 63 -22.87 13.26 -23.30
C ASN A 63 -22.32 11.99 -23.98
N MET A 64 -22.75 10.83 -23.50
CA MET A 64 -22.63 9.54 -24.21
C MET A 64 -21.22 9.27 -24.77
N GLN A 65 -20.11 9.35 -23.99
CA GLN A 65 -18.80 8.81 -24.42
C GLN A 65 -17.76 8.50 -23.32
N LEU A 66 -16.95 7.49 -23.66
CA LEU A 66 -15.64 7.06 -23.15
C LEU A 66 -15.52 6.78 -21.64
N ASN A 67 -15.11 5.55 -21.31
CA ASN A 67 -14.64 5.13 -19.98
C ASN A 67 -15.66 5.13 -18.83
N GLN A 68 -16.97 5.21 -19.11
CA GLN A 68 -18.00 5.11 -18.06
C GLN A 68 -17.91 3.81 -17.25
N HIS A 69 -17.56 2.70 -17.91
CA HIS A 69 -17.28 1.42 -17.26
C HIS A 69 -16.16 1.53 -16.20
N ILE A 70 -15.14 2.37 -16.43
CA ILE A 70 -14.03 2.60 -15.47
C ILE A 70 -14.56 3.24 -14.18
N PHE A 71 -15.44 4.23 -14.28
CA PHE A 71 -16.01 4.89 -13.09
C PHE A 71 -16.86 3.93 -12.26
N HIS A 72 -17.68 3.09 -12.91
CA HIS A 72 -18.40 2.02 -12.22
C HIS A 72 -17.45 1.02 -11.54
N ALA A 73 -16.37 0.61 -12.21
CA ALA A 73 -15.38 -0.28 -11.62
C ALA A 73 -14.65 0.32 -10.41
N ASN A 74 -14.28 1.61 -10.48
CA ASN A 74 -13.59 2.30 -9.39
C ASN A 74 -14.53 2.61 -8.21
N ARG A 75 -15.80 2.94 -8.48
CA ARG A 75 -16.83 3.08 -7.44
C ARG A 75 -17.14 1.74 -6.78
N SER A 76 -17.23 0.65 -7.55
CA SER A 76 -17.37 -0.72 -7.03
C SER A 76 -16.23 -1.07 -6.05
N ALA A 77 -14.98 -0.77 -6.41
CA ALA A 77 -13.83 -0.97 -5.53
C ALA A 77 -13.95 -0.19 -4.21
N SER A 78 -14.36 1.08 -4.30
CA SER A 78 -14.56 1.96 -3.14
C SER A 78 -15.64 1.42 -2.20
N ARG A 79 -16.79 1.01 -2.77
CA ARG A 79 -17.92 0.42 -2.04
C ARG A 79 -17.56 -0.91 -1.39
N CYS A 80 -16.81 -1.75 -2.09
CA CYS A 80 -16.31 -3.02 -1.53
C CYS A 80 -15.38 -2.77 -0.33
N ALA A 81 -14.52 -1.75 -0.39
CA ALA A 81 -13.63 -1.37 0.71
C ALA A 81 -14.39 -0.81 1.93
N MET A 82 -15.54 -0.16 1.71
CA MET A 82 -16.46 0.29 2.77
C MET A 82 -17.38 -0.81 3.32
N GLY A 83 -17.30 -2.05 2.80
CA GLY A 83 -18.20 -3.13 3.19
C GLY A 83 -19.61 -3.04 2.58
N LYS A 84 -19.85 -2.13 1.63
CA LYS A 84 -21.12 -1.99 0.89
C LYS A 84 -21.14 -2.96 -0.31
N ALA A 85 -21.09 -4.25 -0.03
CA ALA A 85 -20.82 -5.29 -1.04
C ALA A 85 -21.94 -5.44 -2.10
N GLU A 86 -23.21 -5.26 -1.73
CA GLU A 86 -24.35 -5.31 -2.63
C GLU A 86 -24.29 -4.19 -3.68
N LEU A 87 -24.06 -2.96 -3.23
CA LEU A 87 -23.89 -1.80 -4.11
C LEU A 87 -22.64 -1.92 -5.00
N ALA A 88 -21.58 -2.55 -4.48
CA ALA A 88 -20.39 -2.84 -5.27
C ALA A 88 -20.67 -3.85 -6.40
N LEU A 89 -21.54 -4.84 -6.15
CA LEU A 89 -21.96 -5.82 -7.16
C LEU A 89 -22.81 -5.18 -8.25
N GLU A 90 -23.75 -4.30 -7.88
CA GLU A 90 -24.54 -3.53 -8.84
C GLU A 90 -23.65 -2.71 -9.77
N ASP A 91 -22.65 -2.01 -9.22
CA ASP A 91 -21.69 -1.25 -10.02
C ASP A 91 -20.83 -2.14 -10.92
N ALA A 92 -20.38 -3.29 -10.44
CA ALA A 92 -19.60 -4.21 -11.25
C ALA A 92 -20.43 -4.80 -12.40
N ASN A 93 -21.73 -5.04 -12.19
CA ASN A 93 -22.65 -5.45 -13.25
C ASN A 93 -22.88 -4.33 -14.27
N ALA A 94 -23.09 -3.09 -13.80
CA ALA A 94 -23.22 -1.93 -14.69
C ALA A 94 -21.95 -1.70 -15.53
N CYS A 95 -20.77 -1.86 -14.93
CA CYS A 95 -19.48 -1.82 -15.63
C CYS A 95 -19.43 -2.81 -16.79
N LEU A 96 -19.79 -4.07 -16.54
CA LEU A 96 -19.75 -5.14 -17.55
C LEU A 96 -20.87 -5.03 -18.59
N ALA A 97 -22.00 -4.41 -18.23
CA ALA A 97 -23.05 -4.09 -19.19
C ALA A 97 -22.61 -3.01 -20.20
N LEU A 98 -21.74 -2.10 -19.77
CA LEU A 98 -21.15 -1.06 -20.62
C LEU A 98 -19.98 -1.58 -21.46
N ASP A 99 -19.09 -2.39 -20.87
CA ASP A 99 -17.97 -3.01 -21.58
C ASP A 99 -17.73 -4.45 -21.10
N GLN A 100 -18.10 -5.40 -21.95
CA GLN A 100 -17.94 -6.84 -21.69
C GLN A 100 -16.50 -7.33 -21.87
N THR A 101 -15.62 -6.53 -22.47
CA THR A 101 -14.20 -6.84 -22.67
C THR A 101 -13.32 -6.34 -21.52
N TYR A 102 -13.88 -5.54 -20.61
CA TYR A 102 -13.13 -4.94 -19.51
C TYR A 102 -12.84 -5.95 -18.39
N VAL A 103 -11.69 -6.61 -18.50
CA VAL A 103 -11.22 -7.69 -17.60
C VAL A 103 -11.20 -7.28 -16.12
N LYS A 104 -10.82 -6.02 -15.82
CA LYS A 104 -10.86 -5.46 -14.46
C LYS A 104 -12.29 -5.43 -13.89
N GLY A 105 -13.33 -5.29 -14.72
CA GLY A 105 -14.72 -5.35 -14.31
C GLY A 105 -15.12 -6.72 -13.74
N PHE A 106 -14.66 -7.80 -14.36
CA PHE A 106 -14.86 -9.17 -13.84
C PHE A 106 -14.17 -9.36 -12.50
N PHE A 107 -12.96 -8.82 -12.34
CA PHE A 107 -12.26 -8.82 -11.07
C PHE A 107 -13.04 -8.08 -9.98
N ARG A 108 -13.59 -6.88 -10.26
CA ARG A 108 -14.44 -6.15 -9.30
C ARG A 108 -15.70 -6.93 -8.93
N LYS A 109 -16.35 -7.56 -9.91
CA LYS A 109 -17.54 -8.41 -9.68
C LYS A 109 -17.22 -9.60 -8.76
N ALA A 110 -16.09 -10.27 -9.01
CA ALA A 110 -15.63 -11.37 -8.17
C ALA A 110 -15.31 -10.92 -6.74
N GLN A 111 -14.67 -9.75 -6.57
CA GLN A 111 -14.42 -9.17 -5.25
C GLN A 111 -15.72 -8.86 -4.49
N ALA A 112 -16.71 -8.28 -5.16
CA ALA A 112 -18.01 -8.02 -4.55
C ALA A 112 -18.74 -9.31 -4.15
N LEU A 113 -18.77 -10.33 -5.03
CA LEU A 113 -19.37 -11.64 -4.74
C LEU A 113 -18.65 -12.37 -3.58
N LYS A 114 -17.32 -12.24 -3.53
CA LYS A 114 -16.50 -12.74 -2.41
C LYS A 114 -16.90 -12.07 -1.10
N ALA A 115 -17.07 -10.75 -1.08
CA ALA A 115 -17.52 -10.02 0.10
C ALA A 115 -18.93 -10.44 0.54
N LEU A 116 -19.81 -10.80 -0.41
CA LEU A 116 -21.14 -11.36 -0.15
C LEU A 116 -21.15 -12.85 0.23
N LYS A 117 -19.98 -13.51 0.33
CA LYS A 117 -19.85 -14.95 0.57
C LYS A 117 -20.55 -15.83 -0.46
N ARG A 118 -20.69 -15.35 -1.70
CA ARG A 118 -21.25 -16.07 -2.86
C ARG A 118 -20.09 -16.64 -3.69
N PHE A 119 -19.33 -17.56 -3.10
CA PHE A 119 -18.04 -18.01 -3.66
C PHE A 119 -18.17 -18.81 -4.95
N GLU A 120 -19.21 -19.64 -5.09
CA GLU A 120 -19.45 -20.42 -6.32
C GLU A 120 -19.68 -19.51 -7.54
N GLU A 121 -20.48 -18.47 -7.37
CA GLU A 121 -20.72 -17.47 -8.42
C GLU A 121 -19.46 -16.66 -8.70
N ALA A 122 -18.68 -16.31 -7.67
CA ALA A 122 -17.40 -15.62 -7.86
C ALA A 122 -16.41 -16.47 -8.67
N LEU A 123 -16.35 -17.78 -8.42
CA LEU A 123 -15.50 -18.71 -9.14
C LEU A 123 -15.84 -18.76 -10.63
N ALA A 124 -17.12 -18.92 -10.97
CA ALA A 124 -17.57 -18.96 -12.36
C ALA A 124 -17.17 -17.68 -13.14
N ILE A 125 -17.28 -16.51 -12.49
CA ILE A 125 -16.90 -15.23 -13.08
C ILE A 125 -15.38 -15.13 -13.28
N VAL A 126 -14.59 -15.57 -12.31
CA VAL A 126 -13.12 -15.53 -12.41
C VAL A 126 -12.60 -16.53 -13.43
N GLU A 127 -13.17 -17.72 -13.51
CA GLU A 127 -12.79 -18.74 -14.50
C GLU A 127 -13.08 -18.26 -15.92
N TYR A 128 -14.21 -17.57 -16.13
CA TYR A 128 -14.49 -16.89 -17.41
C TYR A 128 -13.46 -15.80 -17.73
N ALA A 129 -13.12 -14.95 -16.75
CA ALA A 129 -12.12 -13.90 -16.91
C ALA A 129 -10.70 -14.44 -17.20
N GLN A 130 -10.32 -15.54 -16.55
CA GLN A 130 -9.04 -16.21 -16.76
C GLN A 130 -8.94 -16.80 -18.18
N GLY A 131 -10.05 -17.23 -18.77
CA GLY A 131 -10.10 -17.64 -20.18
C GLY A 131 -9.78 -16.50 -21.16
N MET A 132 -10.11 -15.26 -20.79
CA MET A 132 -9.79 -14.07 -21.59
C MET A 132 -8.33 -13.62 -21.41
N GLU A 133 -7.80 -13.67 -20.19
CA GLU A 133 -6.38 -13.38 -19.88
C GLU A 133 -5.67 -14.51 -19.13
N PRO A 134 -5.19 -15.56 -19.82
CA PRO A 134 -4.56 -16.72 -19.17
C PRO A 134 -3.25 -16.41 -18.44
N SER A 135 -2.56 -15.33 -18.85
CA SER A 135 -1.26 -14.92 -18.28
C SER A 135 -1.40 -14.13 -16.96
N ASN A 136 -2.62 -13.71 -16.61
CA ASN A 136 -2.85 -12.84 -15.47
C ASN A 136 -2.84 -13.61 -14.14
N LYS A 137 -1.71 -13.54 -13.43
CA LYS A 137 -1.48 -14.23 -12.15
C LYS A 137 -2.47 -13.83 -11.05
N THR A 138 -3.09 -12.65 -11.15
CA THR A 138 -4.04 -12.18 -10.11
C THR A 138 -5.31 -13.02 -10.07
N PHE A 139 -5.82 -13.46 -11.22
CA PHE A 139 -6.98 -14.36 -11.28
C PHE A 139 -6.65 -15.75 -10.77
N ALA A 140 -5.47 -16.29 -11.13
CA ALA A 140 -5.05 -17.60 -10.63
C ALA A 140 -5.00 -17.64 -9.08
N ALA A 141 -4.45 -16.60 -8.46
CA ALA A 141 -4.44 -16.46 -7.00
C ALA A 141 -5.87 -16.34 -6.43
N LEU A 142 -6.74 -15.55 -7.07
CA LEU A 142 -8.12 -15.37 -6.65
C LEU A 142 -8.95 -16.66 -6.75
N VAL A 143 -8.74 -17.48 -7.80
CA VAL A 143 -9.38 -18.81 -7.92
C VAL A 143 -8.98 -19.72 -6.76
N THR A 144 -7.69 -19.81 -6.46
CA THR A 144 -7.20 -20.63 -5.34
C THR A 144 -7.82 -20.17 -4.02
N GLU A 145 -7.84 -18.86 -3.77
CA GLU A 145 -8.44 -18.29 -2.57
C GLU A 145 -9.95 -18.56 -2.48
N LEU A 146 -10.69 -18.35 -3.57
CA LEU A 146 -12.13 -18.59 -3.60
C LEU A 146 -12.49 -20.08 -3.41
N LYS A 147 -11.67 -21.01 -3.93
CA LYS A 147 -11.85 -22.46 -3.72
C LYS A 147 -11.68 -22.83 -2.25
N ASP A 148 -10.65 -22.31 -1.59
CA ASP A 148 -10.42 -22.52 -0.16
C ASP A 148 -11.57 -21.94 0.69
N LEU A 149 -12.03 -20.72 0.37
CA LEU A 149 -13.17 -20.10 1.05
C LEU A 149 -14.48 -20.88 0.83
N ALA A 150 -14.73 -21.38 -0.38
CA ALA A 150 -15.90 -22.21 -0.68
C ALA A 150 -15.86 -23.54 0.07
N GLN A 151 -14.70 -24.20 0.14
CA GLN A 151 -14.52 -25.44 0.92
C GLN A 151 -14.76 -25.20 2.40
N LYS A 152 -14.18 -24.15 2.98
CA LYS A 152 -14.41 -23.76 4.38
C LYS A 152 -15.88 -23.46 4.66
N GLN A 153 -16.58 -22.79 3.74
CA GLN A 153 -18.01 -22.52 3.88
C GLN A 153 -18.83 -23.82 3.83
N ALA A 154 -18.50 -24.74 2.92
CA ALA A 154 -19.18 -26.03 2.80
C ALA A 154 -18.92 -26.94 4.01
N GLU A 155 -17.70 -26.95 4.56
CA GLU A 155 -17.36 -27.67 5.78
C GLU A 155 -18.06 -27.09 7.01
N ALA A 156 -18.07 -25.75 7.14
CA ALA A 156 -18.83 -25.07 8.19
C ALA A 156 -20.33 -25.36 8.10
N ALA A 157 -20.90 -25.43 6.88
CA ALA A 157 -22.29 -25.81 6.67
C ALA A 157 -22.58 -27.28 7.04
N LYS A 158 -21.62 -28.19 6.88
CA LYS A 158 -21.73 -29.60 7.30
C LYS A 158 -21.58 -29.79 8.81
N GLN A 159 -20.81 -28.94 9.48
CA GLN A 159 -20.59 -28.96 10.93
C GLN A 159 -21.62 -28.15 11.70
N ALA A 160 -22.43 -27.32 11.03
CA ALA A 160 -23.55 -26.63 11.65
C ALA A 160 -24.58 -27.67 12.15
N PRO A 161 -24.92 -27.69 13.45
CA PRO A 161 -25.93 -28.61 13.96
C PRO A 161 -27.24 -28.36 13.21
N ALA A 162 -27.88 -29.45 12.76
CA ALA A 162 -29.19 -29.40 12.12
C ALA A 162 -30.17 -28.65 13.04
N GLN A 163 -30.50 -27.41 12.67
CA GLN A 163 -31.51 -26.65 13.40
C GLN A 163 -32.84 -27.42 13.31
N PRO A 164 -33.50 -27.73 14.43
CA PRO A 164 -34.85 -28.29 14.40
C PRO A 164 -35.75 -27.28 13.69
N LYS A 165 -36.48 -27.73 12.66
CA LYS A 165 -37.55 -26.93 12.05
C LYS A 165 -38.53 -26.53 13.14
N GLU A 166 -38.60 -25.24 13.48
CA GLU A 166 -39.56 -24.71 14.46
C GLU A 166 -41.00 -24.97 13.98
N ALA A 167 -41.74 -25.78 14.74
CA ALA A 167 -43.20 -25.87 14.67
C ALA A 167 -43.82 -24.67 15.43
N PRO A 168 -45.03 -24.21 15.05
CA PRO A 168 -45.61 -22.98 15.58
C PRO A 168 -45.90 -23.10 17.09
N LYS A 169 -45.52 -22.04 17.83
CA LYS A 169 -45.61 -21.95 19.29
C LYS A 169 -47.06 -21.97 19.79
N VAL A 170 -47.38 -22.92 20.67
CA VAL A 170 -48.53 -22.86 21.58
C VAL A 170 -48.00 -22.51 22.97
N THR A 171 -48.57 -21.45 23.53
CA THR A 171 -48.29 -20.90 24.86
C THR A 171 -48.74 -21.83 25.98
N ARG A 172 -47.89 -22.04 27.00
CA ARG A 172 -48.35 -22.31 28.36
C ARG A 172 -47.32 -21.82 29.38
N ILE A 173 -47.80 -20.99 30.29
CA ILE A 173 -47.10 -20.36 31.41
C ILE A 173 -47.05 -21.37 32.55
N GLU A 174 -45.89 -21.57 33.17
CA GLU A 174 -45.79 -22.18 34.51
C GLU A 174 -44.79 -21.44 35.40
N VAL A 175 -45.13 -21.52 36.69
CA VAL A 175 -44.82 -20.66 37.83
C VAL A 175 -43.43 -20.93 38.39
N VAL A 176 -42.80 -19.87 38.90
CA VAL A 176 -41.54 -19.90 39.65
C VAL A 176 -41.84 -20.21 41.10
N ASP A 177 -41.12 -21.16 41.71
CA ASP A 177 -40.94 -21.24 43.15
C ASP A 177 -39.47 -21.49 43.52
N SER A 178 -39.12 -20.87 44.63
CA SER A 178 -37.85 -20.79 45.35
C SER A 178 -37.34 -22.14 45.87
N ASP A 179 -36.01 -22.31 46.01
CA ASP A 179 -35.33 -22.15 47.31
C ASP A 179 -33.87 -22.61 47.37
N SER A 180 -33.15 -21.89 48.23
CA SER A 180 -32.09 -22.32 49.14
C SER A 180 -30.63 -22.53 48.68
N ALA A 181 -29.78 -22.04 49.58
CA ALA A 181 -28.34 -21.91 49.53
C ALA A 181 -27.60 -23.12 50.11
N SER A 182 -26.29 -23.21 49.84
CA SER A 182 -25.35 -23.89 50.74
C SER A 182 -23.97 -23.23 50.68
N SER A 183 -23.51 -22.89 51.87
CA SER A 183 -22.28 -22.27 52.34
C SER A 183 -21.02 -23.15 52.26
N ALA A 184 -19.85 -22.52 52.14
CA ALA A 184 -18.55 -23.12 52.45
C ALA A 184 -17.73 -22.13 53.31
N SER A 185 -17.21 -22.61 54.44
CA SER A 185 -16.38 -21.89 55.41
C SER A 185 -14.90 -22.25 55.24
N THR A 186 -14.00 -21.30 55.56
CA THR A 186 -12.55 -21.51 55.61
C THR A 186 -12.01 -20.92 56.91
N GLN A 187 -11.26 -21.73 57.67
CA GLN A 187 -10.57 -21.34 58.90
C GLN A 187 -9.14 -20.85 58.60
N ALA A 188 -8.68 -19.86 59.39
CA ALA A 188 -7.31 -19.37 59.42
C ALA A 188 -6.73 -19.56 60.84
N ASN A 189 -5.44 -19.88 60.91
CA ASN A 189 -4.59 -20.00 62.10
C ASN A 189 -3.30 -19.25 61.74
N GLY A 190 -2.57 -18.47 62.54
CA GLY A 190 -2.44 -18.26 63.98
C GLY A 190 -0.97 -17.81 64.15
N GLY A 191 -0.72 -16.60 64.63
CA GLY A 191 0.63 -16.00 64.70
C GLY A 191 1.34 -16.23 66.03
N GLU A 192 2.67 -16.17 66.03
CA GLU A 192 3.50 -16.26 67.24
C GLU A 192 4.58 -15.18 67.23
N LYS A 193 4.74 -14.50 68.38
CA LYS A 193 5.64 -13.36 68.65
C LYS A 193 6.78 -13.87 69.53
N VAL A 194 8.03 -13.60 69.15
CA VAL A 194 9.21 -13.87 70.00
C VAL A 194 9.73 -12.55 70.57
N VAL A 195 9.94 -12.54 71.88
CA VAL A 195 10.53 -11.45 72.69
C VAL A 195 12.01 -11.81 72.93
N ILE A 196 12.93 -10.85 72.84
CA ILE A 196 14.35 -11.02 73.17
C ILE A 196 14.73 -9.96 74.20
N ASP A 197 15.37 -10.39 75.29
CA ASP A 197 15.77 -9.60 76.45
C ASP A 197 17.03 -8.72 76.20
N ASP A 198 17.01 -7.53 76.77
CA ASP A 198 17.94 -6.39 76.60
C ASP A 198 19.10 -6.38 77.63
N GLU A 199 20.08 -7.29 77.56
CA GLU A 199 21.25 -7.24 78.49
C GLU A 199 22.65 -7.26 77.86
N GLU A 200 22.81 -7.19 76.54
CA GLU A 200 24.15 -7.19 75.92
C GLU A 200 24.41 -6.05 74.92
N ILE A 201 23.92 -4.84 75.22
CA ILE A 201 24.17 -3.63 74.42
C ILE A 201 25.02 -2.63 75.22
N VAL A 202 26.27 -2.98 75.51
CA VAL A 202 27.27 -1.98 75.89
C VAL A 202 28.61 -2.32 75.25
N GLY A 203 28.89 -1.75 74.07
CA GLY A 203 30.28 -1.69 73.61
C GLY A 203 30.55 -1.31 72.14
N HIS A 204 29.66 -1.56 71.19
CA HIS A 204 30.02 -1.38 69.77
C HIS A 204 28.84 -0.90 68.92
N VAL A 205 28.60 0.42 68.92
CA VAL A 205 27.84 1.05 67.84
C VAL A 205 28.71 2.11 67.18
N ARG A 206 29.37 1.73 66.08
CA ARG A 206 29.13 2.43 64.81
C ARG A 206 29.55 1.61 63.59
N GLY A 207 28.57 0.93 63.00
CA GLY A 207 28.43 0.80 61.56
C GLY A 207 29.22 -0.28 60.84
N TYR A 208 30.32 -0.80 61.41
CA TYR A 208 31.20 -1.72 60.69
C TYR A 208 31.58 -2.98 61.48
N LYS A 209 31.56 -4.13 60.80
CA LYS A 209 31.99 -5.45 61.29
C LYS A 209 33.22 -5.89 60.49
N LYS A 210 34.19 -6.50 61.16
CA LYS A 210 35.35 -7.14 60.51
C LYS A 210 35.00 -8.56 60.10
N LEU A 211 35.27 -8.90 58.85
CA LEU A 211 35.13 -10.24 58.28
C LEU A 211 36.33 -11.11 58.69
N ALA A 212 36.20 -12.43 58.54
CA ALA A 212 37.28 -13.39 58.85
C ALA A 212 38.55 -13.15 58.00
N ASP A 213 38.41 -12.56 56.81
CA ASP A 213 39.49 -12.13 55.91
C ASP A 213 40.07 -10.74 56.26
N GLY A 214 39.74 -10.19 57.44
CA GLY A 214 40.27 -8.90 57.93
C GLY A 214 39.66 -7.64 57.31
N ARG A 215 38.78 -7.78 56.30
CA ARG A 215 38.09 -6.65 55.66
C ARG A 215 36.98 -6.08 56.55
N VAL A 216 36.82 -4.76 56.53
CA VAL A 216 35.82 -4.03 57.32
C VAL A 216 34.61 -3.74 56.44
N THR A 217 33.43 -4.22 56.81
CA THR A 217 32.19 -4.02 56.03
C THR A 217 31.05 -3.52 56.92
N THR A 218 29.98 -2.98 56.34
CA THR A 218 28.87 -2.46 57.13
C THR A 218 28.10 -3.58 57.82
N PHE A 219 27.45 -3.31 58.95
CA PHE A 219 26.69 -4.33 59.69
C PHE A 219 25.53 -4.97 58.90
N PHE A 220 25.06 -4.31 57.83
CA PHE A 220 24.04 -4.84 56.92
C PHE A 220 24.61 -5.78 55.83
N ASN A 221 25.91 -6.05 55.86
CA ASN A 221 26.53 -6.94 54.90
C ASN A 221 26.35 -8.39 55.36
N ASN A 222 25.40 -9.09 54.73
CA ASN A 222 25.16 -10.51 54.97
C ASN A 222 26.14 -11.32 54.12
N GLU A 223 27.15 -11.92 54.75
CA GLU A 223 28.01 -12.87 54.06
C GLU A 223 27.22 -14.15 53.81
N LEU A 224 27.02 -14.49 52.53
CA LEU A 224 26.40 -15.76 52.20
C LEU A 224 27.27 -16.90 52.75
N THR A 225 26.64 -17.75 53.56
CA THR A 225 27.26 -18.98 54.04
C THR A 225 27.69 -19.85 52.85
N ASP A 226 28.71 -20.69 53.04
CA ASP A 226 29.16 -21.56 51.95
C ASP A 226 28.08 -22.54 51.49
N GLU A 227 27.13 -22.85 52.37
CA GLU A 227 25.90 -23.57 52.03
C GLU A 227 24.96 -22.73 51.14
N ALA A 228 24.73 -21.46 51.46
CA ALA A 228 23.92 -20.55 50.63
C ALA A 228 24.58 -20.28 49.26
N LYS A 229 25.91 -20.15 49.20
CA LYS A 229 26.65 -20.04 47.94
C LYS A 229 26.51 -21.29 47.08
N ARG A 230 26.52 -22.48 47.69
CA ARG A 230 26.29 -23.75 47.00
C ARG A 230 24.86 -23.91 46.49
N LEU A 231 23.86 -23.42 47.24
CA LEU A 231 22.44 -23.43 46.85
C LEU A 231 22.14 -22.48 45.68
N ILE A 232 22.79 -21.32 45.64
CA ILE A 232 22.63 -20.33 44.57
C ILE A 232 23.30 -20.78 43.27
N GLY A 233 24.41 -21.51 43.36
CA GLY A 233 25.13 -22.03 42.21
C GLY A 233 25.76 -20.94 41.33
N ASP A 234 26.09 -21.31 40.08
CA ASP A 234 26.67 -20.40 39.08
C ASP A 234 25.56 -19.65 38.33
N ILE A 235 25.17 -18.50 38.88
CA ILE A 235 24.18 -17.56 38.29
C ILE A 235 24.77 -16.71 37.16
N ALA A 236 26.04 -16.91 36.78
CA ALA A 236 26.60 -16.18 35.66
C ALA A 236 25.73 -16.46 34.42
N PRO A 237 25.20 -15.41 33.74
CA PRO A 237 24.36 -15.61 32.58
C PRO A 237 25.15 -16.36 31.51
N LYS A 238 24.75 -17.61 31.23
CA LYS A 238 25.34 -18.44 30.19
C LYS A 238 24.67 -18.10 28.87
N LYS A 239 25.49 -17.86 27.83
CA LYS A 239 24.99 -17.66 26.47
C LYS A 239 24.26 -18.93 26.04
N VAL A 240 22.96 -18.80 25.76
CA VAL A 240 22.16 -19.92 25.24
C VAL A 240 22.55 -20.14 23.79
N GLU A 241 23.23 -21.24 23.50
CA GLU A 241 23.46 -21.67 22.11
C GLU A 241 22.29 -22.55 21.72
N ASP A 242 21.27 -21.95 21.09
CA ASP A 242 20.14 -22.71 20.54
C ASP A 242 20.59 -23.40 19.24
N PRO A 243 20.61 -24.75 19.17
CA PRO A 243 20.99 -25.46 17.95
C PRO A 243 19.98 -25.26 16.80
N ASN A 244 18.83 -24.64 17.10
CA ASN A 244 17.78 -24.27 16.15
C ASN A 244 17.71 -22.76 15.87
N VAL A 245 18.75 -21.96 16.21
CA VAL A 245 18.82 -20.57 15.73
C VAL A 245 18.80 -20.61 14.19
N VAL A 246 17.67 -20.17 13.63
CA VAL A 246 17.52 -19.98 12.19
C VAL A 246 18.57 -18.97 11.78
N GLN A 247 19.66 -19.45 11.17
CA GLN A 247 20.64 -18.58 10.52
C GLN A 247 19.91 -17.91 9.36
N ILE A 248 19.48 -16.68 9.57
CA ILE A 248 18.89 -15.85 8.54
C ILE A 248 19.99 -15.64 7.50
N LYS A 249 19.82 -16.20 6.30
CA LYS A 249 20.76 -15.99 5.20
C LYS A 249 20.88 -14.48 4.95
N ASN A 250 22.09 -13.95 5.03
CA ASN A 250 22.36 -12.57 4.61
C ASN A 250 21.90 -12.38 3.17
N VAL A 251 21.21 -11.27 2.91
CA VAL A 251 20.86 -10.87 1.55
C VAL A 251 22.12 -10.39 0.86
N GLU A 252 22.34 -10.85 -0.37
CA GLU A 252 23.42 -10.38 -1.22
C GLU A 252 23.23 -8.87 -1.50
N GLY A 253 24.15 -8.05 -0.97
CA GLY A 253 24.10 -6.59 -1.03
C GLY A 253 23.63 -5.89 0.26
N GLY A 254 23.24 -6.62 1.31
CA GLY A 254 23.00 -6.05 2.64
C GLY A 254 24.30 -5.88 3.44
N SER A 255 24.34 -4.90 4.34
CA SER A 255 25.47 -4.65 5.23
C SER A 255 25.70 -5.84 6.17
N ALA A 256 26.97 -6.09 6.50
CA ALA A 256 27.37 -7.14 7.44
C ALA A 256 26.77 -6.97 8.86
N TRP A 257 26.22 -5.78 9.17
CA TRP A 257 25.60 -5.45 10.45
C TRP A 257 24.10 -5.78 10.53
N ASN A 258 23.43 -6.03 9.41
CA ASN A 258 21.99 -6.34 9.37
C ASN A 258 21.71 -7.85 9.43
N VAL A 259 22.29 -8.54 10.42
CA VAL A 259 22.11 -10.00 10.63
C VAL A 259 20.65 -10.36 10.94
N GLY A 260 19.86 -9.39 11.42
CA GLY A 260 18.45 -9.57 11.77
C GLY A 260 17.44 -9.29 10.65
N ASN A 261 17.87 -8.94 9.43
CA ASN A 261 16.98 -8.58 8.31
C ASN A 261 15.91 -7.52 8.67
N THR A 262 16.20 -6.61 9.59
CA THR A 262 15.20 -5.74 10.22
C THR A 262 14.78 -4.60 9.29
N PHE A 263 15.74 -3.79 8.85
CA PHE A 263 15.59 -2.75 7.83
C PHE A 263 16.98 -2.20 7.50
N GLU A 264 17.29 -2.01 6.22
CA GLU A 264 18.49 -1.30 5.77
C GLU A 264 18.15 -0.51 4.52
N GLU A 265 18.63 0.73 4.43
CA GLU A 265 18.41 1.59 3.28
C GLU A 265 19.75 2.13 2.78
N LYS A 266 19.97 2.01 1.47
CA LYS A 266 21.14 2.54 0.79
C LYS A 266 20.72 3.67 -0.13
N ASP A 267 21.21 4.87 0.14
CA ASP A 267 21.05 6.02 -0.76
C ASP A 267 21.82 5.77 -2.07
N MET A 268 21.11 5.94 -3.18
CA MET A 268 21.59 5.79 -4.55
C MET A 268 21.34 7.04 -5.40
N THR A 269 20.94 8.16 -4.77
CA THR A 269 20.54 9.40 -5.45
C THR A 269 21.63 9.94 -6.36
N ALA A 270 22.88 9.97 -5.90
CA ALA A 270 24.00 10.49 -6.71
C ALA A 270 24.27 9.65 -7.97
N TRP A 271 24.22 8.32 -7.83
CA TRP A 271 24.36 7.40 -8.96
C TRP A 271 23.19 7.55 -9.93
N ALA A 272 21.97 7.63 -9.41
CA ALA A 272 20.77 7.73 -10.22
C ALA A 272 20.75 9.02 -11.05
N LYS A 273 21.09 10.16 -10.46
CA LYS A 273 21.17 11.45 -11.17
C LYS A 273 22.20 11.42 -12.30
N THR A 274 23.41 10.96 -12.01
CA THR A 274 24.49 10.86 -13.01
C THR A 274 24.10 9.93 -14.17
N THR A 275 23.44 8.81 -13.85
CA THR A 275 23.03 7.81 -14.85
C THR A 275 21.88 8.33 -15.71
N LEU A 276 20.87 8.98 -15.13
CA LEU A 276 19.77 9.62 -15.87
C LEU A 276 20.29 10.70 -16.82
N GLU A 277 21.19 11.57 -16.35
CA GLU A 277 21.83 12.57 -17.21
C GLU A 277 22.59 11.92 -18.36
N GLY A 278 23.36 10.86 -18.11
CA GLY A 278 24.14 10.16 -19.13
C GLY A 278 23.29 9.42 -20.17
N LEU A 279 22.18 8.80 -19.75
CA LEU A 279 21.30 8.01 -20.64
C LEU A 279 20.38 8.90 -21.48
N LEU A 280 19.92 10.03 -20.93
CA LEU A 280 18.95 10.90 -21.59
C LEU A 280 19.62 11.97 -22.46
N SER A 281 20.85 12.38 -22.12
CA SER A 281 21.60 13.35 -22.92
C SER A 281 22.00 12.75 -24.27
N GLY A 282 21.66 13.45 -25.36
CA GLY A 282 22.04 13.03 -26.71
C GLY A 282 21.10 12.02 -27.37
N VAL A 283 19.99 11.64 -26.72
CA VAL A 283 18.92 10.86 -27.36
C VAL A 283 18.41 11.61 -28.59
N SER A 284 18.36 10.91 -29.72
CA SER A 284 18.01 11.48 -31.02
C SER A 284 17.05 10.56 -31.77
N ALA A 285 16.00 11.12 -32.36
CA ALA A 285 15.00 10.35 -33.10
C ALA A 285 14.39 11.17 -34.25
N PRO A 286 13.85 10.52 -35.30
CA PRO A 286 13.13 11.21 -36.36
C PRO A 286 11.81 11.81 -35.85
N LEU A 287 11.42 12.97 -36.40
CA LEU A 287 10.17 13.69 -36.09
C LEU A 287 8.90 12.95 -36.58
N GLY A 288 9.05 11.95 -37.45
CA GLY A 288 7.95 11.11 -37.94
C GLY A 288 7.10 11.78 -39.02
N ALA A 289 6.24 12.72 -38.64
CA ALA A 289 5.29 13.37 -39.56
C ALA A 289 5.96 14.35 -40.54
N VAL A 290 7.11 14.92 -40.14
CA VAL A 290 7.91 15.86 -40.94
C VAL A 290 9.33 15.34 -41.02
N ALA A 291 9.98 15.56 -42.17
CA ALA A 291 11.39 15.20 -42.36
C ALA A 291 12.27 16.08 -41.46
N GLY A 292 12.85 15.47 -40.43
CA GLY A 292 13.73 16.12 -39.48
C GLY A 292 14.05 15.23 -38.29
N THR A 293 14.95 15.69 -37.42
CA THR A 293 15.43 14.96 -36.25
C THR A 293 15.28 15.82 -35.00
N ILE A 294 14.77 15.22 -33.92
CA ILE A 294 14.71 15.81 -32.58
C ILE A 294 15.81 15.21 -31.71
N LYS A 295 16.55 16.06 -31.01
CA LYS A 295 17.66 15.67 -30.14
C LYS A 295 17.53 16.30 -28.76
N VAL A 296 17.78 15.52 -27.71
CA VAL A 296 17.92 16.01 -26.33
C VAL A 296 19.29 16.68 -26.18
N THR A 297 19.28 17.97 -25.86
CA THR A 297 20.48 18.79 -25.63
C THR A 297 20.98 18.66 -24.20
N GLY A 298 20.09 18.43 -23.23
CA GLY A 298 20.46 18.20 -21.84
C GLY A 298 19.27 17.94 -20.94
N VAL A 299 19.59 17.58 -19.70
CA VAL A 299 18.64 17.41 -18.60
C VAL A 299 18.77 18.62 -17.67
N SER A 300 17.64 19.17 -17.24
CA SER A 300 17.55 20.33 -16.37
C SER A 300 16.55 20.06 -15.25
N GLU A 301 16.65 20.84 -14.17
CA GLU A 301 15.78 20.74 -12.99
C GLU A 301 15.69 19.35 -12.34
N LEU A 302 16.73 18.51 -12.45
CA LEU A 302 16.75 17.15 -11.91
C LEU A 302 16.72 17.14 -10.37
N LYS A 303 15.52 16.96 -9.82
CA LYS A 303 15.20 16.90 -8.39
C LYS A 303 14.63 15.54 -8.05
N GLY A 304 14.79 15.14 -6.80
CA GLY A 304 14.36 13.83 -6.32
C GLY A 304 15.49 13.01 -5.71
N ASP A 305 15.12 11.78 -5.33
CA ASP A 305 15.92 10.83 -4.59
C ASP A 305 15.70 9.40 -5.09
N ALA A 306 16.70 8.55 -4.81
CA ALA A 306 16.64 7.13 -5.10
C ALA A 306 17.32 6.35 -3.99
N SER A 307 16.68 5.29 -3.51
CA SER A 307 17.21 4.41 -2.49
C SER A 307 16.85 2.94 -2.72
N ILE A 308 17.68 2.07 -2.14
CA ILE A 308 17.44 0.63 -2.14
C ILE A 308 17.21 0.21 -0.70
N ALA A 309 15.97 -0.16 -0.38
CA ALA A 309 15.57 -0.60 0.94
C ALA A 309 15.49 -2.14 1.01
N VAL A 310 16.20 -2.75 1.94
CA VAL A 310 16.15 -4.18 2.26
C VAL A 310 15.26 -4.38 3.47
N VAL A 311 14.09 -4.96 3.26
CA VAL A 311 13.10 -5.22 4.33
C VAL A 311 12.81 -6.71 4.39
N ARG A 312 13.09 -7.34 5.55
CA ARG A 312 12.84 -8.78 5.77
C ARG A 312 13.42 -9.67 4.67
N GLY A 313 14.61 -9.36 4.21
CA GLY A 313 15.28 -10.15 3.19
C GLY A 313 14.94 -9.81 1.73
N LYS A 314 14.08 -8.82 1.48
CA LYS A 314 13.67 -8.41 0.12
C LYS A 314 14.13 -6.99 -0.20
N LYS A 315 14.76 -6.79 -1.36
CA LYS A 315 15.10 -5.47 -1.90
C LYS A 315 13.84 -4.76 -2.43
N ARG A 316 13.76 -3.48 -2.19
CA ARG A 316 12.78 -2.52 -2.71
C ARG A 316 13.57 -1.40 -3.35
N TYR A 317 13.33 -1.18 -4.62
CA TYR A 317 13.96 -0.13 -5.41
C TYR A 317 12.99 1.04 -5.43
N ILE A 318 13.37 2.13 -4.79
CA ILE A 318 12.52 3.29 -4.60
C ILE A 318 13.22 4.45 -5.30
N PHE A 319 12.52 5.13 -6.20
CA PHE A 319 12.98 6.39 -6.75
C PHE A 319 11.78 7.28 -7.06
N ASP A 320 12.01 8.58 -6.96
CA ASP A 320 11.06 9.62 -7.31
C ASP A 320 11.87 10.79 -7.87
N PHE A 321 11.66 11.10 -9.15
CA PHE A 321 12.35 12.19 -9.82
C PHE A 321 11.39 13.12 -10.56
N THR A 322 11.73 14.41 -10.55
CA THR A 322 11.18 15.43 -11.43
C THR A 322 12.33 16.03 -12.22
N PHE A 323 12.21 16.10 -13.55
CA PHE A 323 13.24 16.70 -14.41
C PHE A 323 12.67 17.14 -15.75
N ALA A 324 13.38 18.02 -16.43
CA ALA A 324 13.01 18.50 -17.75
C ALA A 324 14.10 18.22 -18.78
N LEU A 325 13.72 17.66 -19.92
CA LEU A 325 14.60 17.46 -21.07
C LEU A 325 14.48 18.64 -22.01
N SER A 326 15.60 19.33 -22.23
CA SER A 326 15.71 20.33 -23.28
C SER A 326 15.92 19.63 -24.62
N CYS A 327 15.08 19.95 -25.61
CA CYS A 327 15.08 19.30 -26.91
C CYS A 327 15.18 20.33 -28.02
N THR A 328 16.06 20.08 -28.99
CA THR A 328 16.15 20.89 -30.22
C THR A 328 15.85 19.99 -31.41
N ALA A 329 14.90 20.41 -32.22
CA ALA A 329 14.49 19.74 -33.44
C ALA A 329 15.05 20.47 -34.65
N THR A 330 15.75 19.75 -35.53
CA THR A 330 16.28 20.27 -36.80
C THR A 330 15.47 19.67 -37.95
N LEU A 331 14.86 20.52 -38.76
CA LEU A 331 14.06 20.14 -39.92
C LEU A 331 14.95 20.02 -41.17
N ALA A 332 14.43 19.35 -42.21
CA ALA A 332 15.14 19.17 -43.49
C ALA A 332 15.41 20.49 -44.23
N ASP A 333 14.68 21.56 -43.91
CA ASP A 333 14.89 22.92 -44.43
C ASP A 333 16.01 23.69 -43.71
N GLY A 334 16.63 23.08 -42.69
CA GLY A 334 17.69 23.69 -41.87
C GLY A 334 17.17 24.56 -40.73
N SER A 335 15.86 24.70 -40.55
CA SER A 335 15.28 25.42 -39.43
C SER A 335 15.36 24.59 -38.13
N SER A 336 15.56 25.29 -37.01
CA SER A 336 15.63 24.69 -35.67
C SER A 336 14.49 25.17 -34.79
N VAL A 337 13.85 24.25 -34.07
CA VAL A 337 12.80 24.55 -33.11
C VAL A 337 13.14 23.92 -31.77
N ASP A 338 13.10 24.73 -30.71
CA ASP A 338 13.33 24.27 -29.35
C ASP A 338 12.02 23.89 -28.65
N GLY A 339 12.11 22.91 -27.77
CA GLY A 339 11.03 22.43 -26.93
C GLY A 339 11.56 21.79 -25.65
N GLU A 340 10.67 21.57 -24.69
CA GLU A 340 10.98 21.01 -23.39
C GLU A 340 9.99 19.89 -23.05
N LEU A 341 10.53 18.76 -22.55
CA LEU A 341 9.76 17.61 -22.09
C LEU A 341 9.93 17.48 -20.57
N ARG A 342 8.90 17.83 -19.81
CA ARG A 342 8.94 17.85 -18.34
C ARG A 342 8.33 16.58 -17.77
N PHE A 343 9.12 15.81 -17.04
CA PHE A 343 8.66 14.66 -16.26
C PHE A 343 8.26 15.18 -14.88
N LEU A 344 6.96 15.21 -14.61
CA LEU A 344 6.40 15.70 -13.36
C LEU A 344 6.51 14.65 -12.25
N ASP A 345 6.30 13.38 -12.62
CA ASP A 345 6.40 12.21 -11.74
C ASP A 345 7.09 11.07 -12.51
N ALA A 346 8.39 10.91 -12.29
CA ALA A 346 9.17 9.76 -12.73
C ALA A 346 9.55 8.89 -11.52
N SER A 347 8.56 8.15 -11.02
CA SER A 347 8.71 7.29 -9.84
C SER A 347 8.74 5.80 -10.16
N SER A 348 9.20 5.00 -9.18
CA SER A 348 9.22 3.54 -9.26
C SER A 348 7.83 2.90 -9.37
N ASP A 349 6.79 3.63 -8.98
CA ASP A 349 5.40 3.15 -8.99
C ASP A 349 4.66 3.46 -10.31
N ALA A 350 5.27 4.27 -11.19
CA ALA A 350 4.66 4.66 -12.46
C ALA A 350 4.70 3.55 -13.53
N ASP A 351 5.49 2.48 -13.35
CA ASP A 351 5.62 1.34 -14.27
C ASP A 351 5.87 1.75 -15.75
N GLY A 352 6.53 2.90 -15.96
CA GLY A 352 6.83 3.45 -17.29
C GLY A 352 5.76 4.38 -17.87
N ASP A 353 4.61 4.56 -17.20
CA ASP A 353 3.58 5.55 -17.54
C ASP A 353 3.81 6.85 -16.78
N TYR A 354 4.90 7.55 -17.15
CA TYR A 354 5.29 8.79 -16.48
C TYR A 354 4.41 9.96 -16.87
N ASP A 355 4.07 10.80 -15.89
CA ASP A 355 3.34 12.05 -16.14
C ASP A 355 4.28 13.07 -16.78
N VAL A 356 3.98 13.42 -18.04
CA VAL A 356 4.85 14.26 -18.88
C VAL A 356 4.09 15.46 -19.44
N GLU A 357 4.64 16.65 -19.22
CA GLU A 357 4.18 17.91 -19.83
C GLU A 357 5.09 18.33 -20.98
N VAL A 358 4.50 18.74 -22.09
CA VAL A 358 5.21 19.17 -23.30
C VAL A 358 5.10 20.68 -23.44
N VAL A 359 6.24 21.36 -23.49
CA VAL A 359 6.31 22.81 -23.68
C VAL A 359 7.05 23.11 -24.98
N VAL A 360 6.32 23.59 -25.98
CA VAL A 360 6.88 24.05 -27.26
C VAL A 360 6.37 25.47 -27.51
N PRO A 361 7.20 26.52 -27.37
CA PRO A 361 6.77 27.91 -27.52
C PRO A 361 6.17 28.20 -28.89
N SER A 362 6.77 27.69 -29.96
CA SER A 362 6.36 27.93 -31.34
C SER A 362 5.18 27.05 -31.81
N ARG A 363 4.53 26.30 -30.91
CA ARG A 363 3.49 25.30 -31.27
C ARG A 363 2.32 25.88 -32.06
N TYR A 364 1.99 27.15 -31.84
CA TYR A 364 0.90 27.84 -32.55
C TYR A 364 1.38 28.72 -33.69
N GLU A 365 2.69 28.95 -33.78
CA GLU A 365 3.28 29.93 -34.69
C GLU A 365 3.76 29.29 -35.99
N SER A 366 4.26 28.05 -35.94
CA SER A 366 4.82 27.37 -37.10
C SER A 366 4.35 25.92 -37.26
N GLU A 367 4.35 25.43 -38.49
CA GLU A 367 4.10 24.01 -38.79
C GLU A 367 5.17 23.11 -38.16
N ALA A 368 6.42 23.59 -38.14
CA ALA A 368 7.53 22.96 -37.45
C ALA A 368 7.25 22.82 -35.93
N GLY A 369 6.77 23.89 -35.27
CA GLY A 369 6.39 23.85 -33.86
C GLY A 369 5.27 22.85 -33.57
N ARG A 370 4.26 22.74 -34.45
CA ARG A 370 3.21 21.72 -34.34
C ARG A 370 3.76 20.30 -34.48
N ALA A 371 4.69 20.07 -35.41
CA ALA A 371 5.30 18.77 -35.64
C ALA A 371 6.16 18.33 -34.43
N VAL A 372 6.95 19.25 -33.86
CA VAL A 372 7.75 19.01 -32.65
C VAL A 372 6.85 18.70 -31.46
N HIS A 373 5.81 19.51 -31.24
CA HIS A 373 4.84 19.26 -30.20
C HIS A 373 4.17 17.89 -30.36
N ALA A 374 3.72 17.52 -31.57
CA ALA A 374 3.12 16.22 -31.83
C ALA A 374 4.09 15.05 -31.56
N ALA A 375 5.36 15.19 -31.97
CA ALA A 375 6.40 14.20 -31.69
C ALA A 375 6.71 14.06 -30.19
N MET A 376 6.58 15.13 -29.39
CA MET A 376 6.82 15.08 -27.95
C MET A 376 5.59 14.61 -27.16
N SER A 377 4.37 14.93 -27.62
CA SER A 377 3.11 14.59 -26.95
C SER A 377 2.67 13.15 -27.19
N ALA A 378 2.89 12.60 -28.38
CA ALA A 378 2.44 11.25 -28.72
C ALA A 378 3.34 10.18 -28.07
N PRO A 379 2.84 9.32 -27.16
CA PRO A 379 3.65 8.28 -26.53
C PRO A 379 4.21 7.26 -27.53
N SER A 380 3.48 7.02 -28.62
CA SER A 380 3.87 6.14 -29.72
C SER A 380 4.85 6.76 -30.72
N SER A 381 5.26 8.03 -30.51
CA SER A 381 6.24 8.65 -31.39
C SER A 381 7.61 7.96 -31.28
N PRO A 382 8.42 7.99 -32.35
CA PRO A 382 9.78 7.45 -32.32
C PRO A 382 10.63 8.08 -31.21
N PHE A 383 10.43 9.37 -30.94
CA PHE A 383 11.15 10.11 -29.90
C PHE A 383 10.76 9.64 -28.50
N ARG A 384 9.46 9.64 -28.16
CA ARG A 384 8.99 9.16 -26.84
C ARG A 384 9.34 7.70 -26.61
N THR A 385 9.29 6.87 -27.65
CA THR A 385 9.70 5.46 -27.57
C THR A 385 11.18 5.31 -27.20
N HIS A 386 12.08 6.06 -27.84
CA HIS A 386 13.51 6.02 -27.48
C HIS A 386 13.78 6.55 -26.07
N VAL A 387 13.12 7.63 -25.65
CA VAL A 387 13.24 8.15 -24.29
C VAL A 387 12.75 7.11 -23.27
N ALA A 388 11.61 6.46 -23.53
CA ALA A 388 11.08 5.39 -22.67
C ALA A 388 12.03 4.18 -22.60
N GLN A 389 12.70 3.82 -23.71
CA GLN A 389 13.72 2.77 -23.72
C GLN A 389 14.93 3.12 -22.83
N GLN A 390 15.39 4.38 -22.86
CA GLN A 390 16.48 4.81 -21.97
C GLN A 390 16.07 4.78 -20.51
N LEU A 391 14.85 5.21 -20.17
CA LEU A 391 14.30 5.13 -18.81
C LEU A 391 14.13 3.66 -18.36
N SER A 392 13.72 2.76 -19.25
CA SER A 392 13.65 1.32 -18.96
C SER A 392 15.05 0.72 -18.72
N SER A 393 16.06 1.17 -19.47
CA SER A 393 17.46 0.80 -19.23
C SER A 393 17.95 1.28 -17.86
N PHE A 394 17.61 2.52 -17.47
CA PHE A 394 17.89 3.04 -16.14
C PHE A 394 17.29 2.15 -15.04
N VAL A 395 15.99 1.82 -15.12
CA VAL A 395 15.31 0.95 -14.15
C VAL A 395 15.98 -0.42 -14.07
N THR A 396 16.34 -1.00 -15.23
CA THR A 396 17.03 -2.29 -15.28
C THR A 396 18.40 -2.25 -14.62
N GLN A 397 19.18 -1.18 -14.84
CA GLN A 397 20.47 -0.97 -14.19
C GLN A 397 20.31 -0.75 -12.68
N PHE A 398 19.29 0.01 -12.27
CA PHE A 398 19.01 0.28 -10.86
C PHE A 398 18.63 -0.99 -10.11
N HIS A 399 17.82 -1.86 -10.73
CA HIS A 399 17.48 -3.19 -10.22
C HIS A 399 18.67 -4.18 -10.19
N GLY A 400 19.78 -3.84 -10.84
CA GLY A 400 21.00 -4.65 -10.83
C GLY A 400 21.81 -4.56 -9.53
N PHE A 401 21.52 -3.57 -8.66
CA PHE A 401 22.14 -3.41 -7.35
C PHE A 401 21.45 -4.24 -6.27
#